data_AF-A0A136J4K6-F1
#
_entry.id   AF-A0A136J4K6-F1
#
_cell.length_a   1.000
_cell.length_b   1.000
_cell.length_c   1.000
_cell.angle_alpha   90.00
_cell.angle_beta   90.00
_cell.angle_gamma   90.00
#
_symmetry.space_group_name_H-M   'P 1'
#
loop_
_entity.id
_entity.type
_entity.pdbx_description
1 polymer ?
#
loop_
_entity_poly.entity_id
_entity_poly.type
_entity_poly.pdbx_seq_one_letter_code
_entity_poly.pdbx_strand_id
1 'polypeptide(L)'
;MKDFFIIPPSRVLSRAVQPLADYFSLPTLPLHIHEIVIMASFYHFVAVVISPLVSHIVFPGKYEALSPTKKLSWDVHVVSFIQSSLINILAIYVLFNDQEVKDMDLEERLWGYDGAAAMIQACAAGYFLWDLIMTASNVRVFGVGMLAHAICALLVYSIGFRPFVNYYSCNFILWELSSPFLNIHWFCDKLGATGGKVQLYNGFILIGTFFSCRLVWGTLNSYWVAKDILAGLNATPTVITALAAKEGAGVVLPASYAQTMIYVNENTTVPLWLASVYIAANLTLNSLNFYWFFKMIDAIRKRFDTPGEKVKAKEEIEAKDKTSVAKGATTALDGPTTELKMRPRRGTLLDGEEPEQPPPT
;
A
#
# COMPACT_ATOMS: atom_id res chain seq x y z
N MET A 1 -19.02 -6.37 14.37
CA MET A 1 -18.48 -7.71 14.73
C MET A 1 -17.39 -7.47 15.75
N LYS A 2 -17.37 -8.19 16.87
CA LYS A 2 -16.37 -7.85 17.90
C LYS A 2 -14.99 -8.35 17.51
N ASP A 3 -14.00 -7.52 17.80
CA ASP A 3 -12.57 -7.78 17.62
C ASP A 3 -12.24 -9.25 17.91
N PHE A 4 -11.73 -9.93 16.89
CA PHE A 4 -11.43 -11.36 16.93
C PHE A 4 -9.92 -11.64 16.91
N PHE A 5 -9.11 -10.65 17.28
CA PHE A 5 -7.69 -10.85 17.49
C PHE A 5 -7.46 -11.90 18.58
N ILE A 6 -6.53 -12.81 18.33
CA ILE A 6 -6.35 -14.02 19.15
C ILE A 6 -5.87 -13.67 20.57
N ILE A 7 -5.09 -12.60 20.70
CA ILE A 7 -4.48 -12.17 21.96
C ILE A 7 -5.30 -11.01 22.53
N PRO A 8 -5.80 -11.09 23.77
CA PRO A 8 -6.60 -10.01 24.34
C PRO A 8 -5.77 -8.77 24.68
N PRO A 9 -6.42 -7.60 24.87
CA PRO A 9 -5.74 -6.35 25.24
C PRO A 9 -4.83 -6.47 26.45
N SER A 10 -3.57 -6.09 26.27
CA SER A 10 -2.57 -6.09 27.34
C SER A 10 -2.76 -4.90 28.26
N ARG A 11 -3.24 -5.14 29.49
CA ARG A 11 -3.43 -4.09 30.52
C ARG A 11 -2.17 -3.25 30.78
N VAL A 12 -1.00 -3.85 30.68
CA VAL A 12 0.29 -3.16 30.89
C VAL A 12 0.55 -2.20 29.74
N LEU A 13 0.43 -2.65 28.49
CA LEU A 13 0.65 -1.81 27.31
C LEU A 13 -0.41 -0.72 27.20
N SER A 14 -1.69 -1.05 27.45
CA SER A 14 -2.79 -0.07 27.47
C SER A 14 -2.51 1.06 28.46
N ARG A 15 -2.09 0.73 29.70
CA ARG A 15 -1.72 1.76 30.70
C ARG A 15 -0.49 2.56 30.31
N ALA A 16 0.50 1.91 29.69
CA ALA A 16 1.72 2.58 29.26
C ALA A 16 1.47 3.60 28.14
N VAL A 17 0.53 3.31 27.22
CA VAL A 17 0.18 4.22 26.11
C VAL A 17 -0.94 5.20 26.46
N GLN A 18 -1.66 5.00 27.58
CA GLN A 18 -2.78 5.86 27.97
C GLN A 18 -2.43 7.36 27.99
N PRO A 19 -1.31 7.82 28.58
CA PRO A 19 -0.99 9.25 28.59
C PRO A 19 -0.82 9.84 27.19
N LEU A 20 -0.25 9.06 26.28
CA LEU A 20 -0.08 9.43 24.87
C LEU A 20 -1.45 9.48 24.16
N ALA A 21 -2.28 8.48 24.43
CA ALA A 21 -3.63 8.39 23.89
C ALA A 21 -4.50 9.57 24.35
N ASP A 22 -4.42 9.95 25.63
CA ASP A 22 -5.17 11.09 26.16
C ASP A 22 -4.67 12.40 25.53
N TYR A 23 -3.35 12.60 25.44
CA TYR A 23 -2.75 13.80 24.87
C TYR A 23 -3.12 13.99 23.38
N PHE A 24 -3.06 12.91 22.60
CA PHE A 24 -3.42 12.93 21.18
C PHE A 24 -4.90 12.59 20.91
N SER A 25 -5.74 12.52 21.94
CA SER A 25 -7.16 12.18 21.85
C SER A 25 -7.47 10.91 21.04
N LEU A 26 -6.71 9.84 21.28
CA LEU A 26 -6.80 8.53 20.61
C LEU A 26 -7.46 7.48 21.55
N PRO A 27 -8.75 7.61 21.91
CA PRO A 27 -9.38 6.81 22.97
C PRO A 27 -9.34 5.30 22.71
N THR A 28 -9.24 4.87 21.45
CA THR A 28 -9.22 3.43 21.10
C THR A 28 -7.81 2.87 20.95
N LEU A 29 -6.76 3.70 20.93
CA LEU A 29 -5.37 3.24 20.84
C LEU A 29 -4.98 2.30 22.01
N PRO A 30 -5.33 2.58 23.29
CA PRO A 30 -5.01 1.68 24.39
C PRO A 30 -5.63 0.29 24.25
N LEU A 31 -6.76 0.17 23.54
CA LEU A 31 -7.41 -1.12 23.30
C LEU A 31 -6.59 -1.96 22.31
N HIS A 32 -6.08 -1.34 21.26
CA HIS A 32 -5.43 -2.03 20.14
C HIS A 32 -3.89 -1.93 20.12
N ILE A 33 -3.26 -1.25 21.07
CA ILE A 33 -1.79 -1.07 21.08
C ILE A 33 -1.03 -2.40 21.06
N HIS A 34 -1.58 -3.42 21.70
CA HIS A 34 -1.01 -4.76 21.72
C HIS A 34 -0.99 -5.37 20.31
N GLU A 35 -2.05 -5.21 19.51
CA GLU A 35 -2.10 -5.65 18.12
C GLU A 35 -1.04 -4.95 17.27
N ILE A 36 -0.89 -3.61 17.40
CA ILE A 36 0.12 -2.84 16.66
C ILE A 36 1.52 -3.38 16.96
N VAL A 37 1.85 -3.56 18.24
CA VAL A 37 3.17 -4.04 18.68
C VAL A 37 3.41 -5.47 18.22
N ILE A 38 2.41 -6.35 18.34
CA ILE A 38 2.49 -7.75 17.92
C ILE A 38 2.70 -7.82 16.40
N MET A 39 1.93 -7.07 15.61
CA MET A 39 2.03 -7.09 14.16
C MET A 39 3.34 -6.49 13.66
N ALA A 40 3.81 -5.37 14.22
CA ALA A 40 5.12 -4.80 13.89
C ALA A 40 6.26 -5.79 14.22
N SER A 41 6.19 -6.43 15.38
CA SER A 41 7.17 -7.45 15.80
C SER A 41 7.12 -8.70 14.92
N PHE A 42 5.92 -9.13 14.54
CA PHE A 42 5.70 -10.25 13.64
C PHE A 42 6.34 -10.00 12.28
N TYR A 43 6.09 -8.84 11.65
CA TYR A 43 6.68 -8.52 10.36
C TYR A 43 8.20 -8.33 10.44
N HIS A 44 8.71 -7.77 11.54
CA HIS A 44 10.15 -7.74 11.77
C HIS A 44 10.75 -9.15 11.88
N PHE A 45 10.12 -10.04 12.63
CA PHE A 45 10.53 -11.44 12.74
C PHE A 45 10.48 -12.17 11.39
N VAL A 46 9.43 -11.92 10.59
CA VAL A 46 9.34 -12.46 9.23
C VAL A 46 10.51 -11.96 8.38
N ALA A 47 10.84 -10.67 8.45
CA ALA A 47 11.92 -10.08 7.67
C ALA A 47 13.30 -10.64 8.01
N VAL A 48 13.61 -10.80 9.30
CA VAL A 48 14.97 -11.13 9.76
C VAL A 48 15.20 -12.61 10.02
N VAL A 49 14.14 -13.40 10.22
CA VAL A 49 14.24 -14.84 10.51
C VAL A 49 13.59 -15.68 9.42
N ILE A 50 12.28 -15.50 9.20
CA ILE A 50 11.52 -16.40 8.33
C ILE A 50 11.95 -16.26 6.87
N SER A 51 12.05 -15.03 6.35
CA SER A 51 12.40 -14.80 4.96
C SER A 51 13.80 -15.34 4.62
N PRO A 52 14.87 -15.04 5.38
CA PRO A 52 16.19 -15.60 5.09
C PRO A 52 16.21 -17.14 5.19
N LEU A 53 15.58 -17.72 6.22
CA LEU A 53 15.54 -19.16 6.42
C LEU A 53 14.82 -19.88 5.28
N VAL A 54 13.60 -19.44 4.97
CA VAL A 54 12.78 -20.05 3.92
C VAL A 54 13.42 -19.82 2.56
N SER A 55 13.95 -18.62 2.29
CA SER A 55 14.56 -18.31 0.99
C SER A 55 15.84 -19.11 0.74
N HIS A 56 16.65 -19.36 1.77
CA HIS A 56 17.80 -20.25 1.69
C HIS A 56 17.38 -21.69 1.34
N ILE A 57 16.31 -22.20 1.95
CA ILE A 57 15.81 -23.57 1.74
C ILE A 57 15.15 -23.73 0.36
N VAL A 58 14.28 -22.79 -0.02
CA VAL A 58 13.46 -22.88 -1.23
C VAL A 58 14.25 -22.48 -2.49
N PHE A 59 15.18 -21.55 -2.36
CA PHE A 59 15.98 -21.02 -3.48
C PHE A 59 17.49 -21.14 -3.19
N PRO A 60 18.01 -22.37 -3.01
CA PRO A 60 19.40 -22.59 -2.62
C PRO A 60 20.37 -21.98 -3.63
N GLY A 61 21.41 -21.31 -3.13
CA GLY A 61 22.41 -20.60 -3.93
C GLY A 61 21.94 -19.32 -4.64
N LYS A 62 20.63 -19.09 -4.81
CA LYS A 62 20.10 -17.85 -5.41
C LYS A 62 20.05 -16.71 -4.41
N TYR A 63 19.43 -16.94 -3.25
CA TYR A 63 19.30 -15.92 -2.21
C TYR A 63 20.68 -15.56 -1.64
N GLU A 64 21.55 -16.54 -1.42
CA GLU A 64 22.88 -16.34 -0.84
C GLU A 64 23.78 -15.46 -1.70
N ALA A 65 23.67 -15.60 -3.03
CA ALA A 65 24.43 -14.84 -4.01
C ALA A 65 24.00 -13.37 -4.15
N LEU A 66 22.89 -12.96 -3.52
CA LEU A 66 22.44 -11.58 -3.55
C LEU A 66 23.33 -10.69 -2.67
N SER A 67 23.57 -9.46 -3.13
CA SER A 67 24.20 -8.42 -2.30
C SER A 67 23.30 -8.05 -1.11
N PRO A 68 23.85 -7.44 -0.04
CA PRO A 68 23.07 -7.08 1.15
C PRO A 68 21.81 -6.25 0.82
N THR A 69 21.92 -5.27 -0.07
CA THR A 69 20.78 -4.45 -0.52
C THR A 69 19.72 -5.27 -1.25
N LYS A 70 20.14 -6.24 -2.07
CA LYS A 70 19.23 -7.11 -2.81
C LYS A 70 18.56 -8.14 -1.90
N LYS A 71 19.24 -8.62 -0.85
CA LYS A 71 18.65 -9.44 0.21
C LYS A 71 17.60 -8.64 0.99
N LEU A 72 17.92 -7.41 1.38
CA LEU A 72 16.97 -6.52 2.03
C LEU A 72 15.70 -6.33 1.18
N SER A 73 15.84 -5.99 -0.11
CA SER A 73 14.71 -5.84 -1.01
C SER A 73 13.91 -7.14 -1.12
N TRP A 74 14.58 -8.28 -1.25
CA TRP A 74 13.96 -9.61 -1.27
C TRP A 74 13.14 -9.89 0.00
N ASP A 75 13.71 -9.65 1.17
CA ASP A 75 13.06 -9.92 2.45
C ASP A 75 11.85 -9.01 2.66
N VAL A 76 11.91 -7.76 2.23
CA VAL A 76 10.75 -6.85 2.23
C VAL A 76 9.64 -7.33 1.29
N HIS A 77 9.96 -7.90 0.13
CA HIS A 77 8.95 -8.50 -0.77
C HIS A 77 8.28 -9.72 -0.15
N VAL A 78 9.01 -10.54 0.62
CA VAL A 78 8.41 -11.66 1.38
C VAL A 78 7.44 -11.13 2.44
N VAL A 79 7.85 -10.11 3.20
CA VAL A 79 6.98 -9.48 4.22
C VAL A 79 5.73 -8.88 3.58
N SER A 80 5.89 -8.10 2.51
CA SER A 80 4.77 -7.50 1.76
C SER A 80 3.82 -8.57 1.22
N PHE A 81 4.33 -9.68 0.69
CA PHE A 81 3.49 -10.78 0.20
C PHE A 81 2.65 -11.40 1.32
N ILE A 82 3.26 -11.68 2.49
CA ILE A 82 2.56 -12.25 3.65
C ILE A 82 1.55 -11.26 4.20
N GLN A 83 1.95 -10.00 4.39
CA GLN A 83 1.07 -8.96 4.93
C GLN A 83 -0.15 -8.75 4.05
N SER A 84 0.07 -8.49 2.77
CA SER A 84 -1.01 -8.15 1.86
C SER A 84 -1.96 -9.33 1.67
N SER A 85 -1.45 -10.56 1.67
CA SER A 85 -2.32 -11.75 1.65
C SER A 85 -3.18 -11.85 2.91
N LEU A 86 -2.55 -11.73 4.10
CA LEU A 86 -3.24 -11.87 5.38
C LEU A 86 -4.30 -10.77 5.58
N ILE A 87 -3.91 -9.50 5.46
CA ILE A 87 -4.77 -8.39 5.82
C ILE A 87 -5.97 -8.27 4.89
N ASN A 88 -5.81 -8.59 3.59
CA ASN A 88 -6.92 -8.57 2.65
C ASN A 88 -7.93 -9.68 2.92
N ILE A 89 -7.47 -10.89 3.27
CA ILE A 89 -8.38 -11.98 3.66
C ILE A 89 -9.21 -11.56 4.87
N LEU A 90 -8.58 -10.98 5.89
CA LEU A 90 -9.25 -10.51 7.10
C LEU A 90 -10.22 -9.36 6.81
N ALA A 91 -9.79 -8.35 6.04
CA ALA A 91 -10.63 -7.20 5.72
C ALA A 91 -11.84 -7.58 4.86
N ILE A 92 -11.67 -8.46 3.87
CA ILE A 92 -12.78 -9.02 3.08
C ILE A 92 -13.72 -9.79 4.00
N TYR A 93 -13.20 -10.61 4.91
CA TYR A 93 -14.05 -11.31 5.87
C TYR A 93 -14.92 -10.36 6.69
N VAL A 94 -14.35 -9.27 7.22
CA VAL A 94 -15.11 -8.24 7.95
C VAL A 94 -16.17 -7.60 7.05
N LEU A 95 -15.80 -7.11 5.86
CA LEU A 95 -16.73 -6.45 4.94
C LEU A 95 -17.90 -7.34 4.51
N PHE A 96 -17.72 -8.65 4.43
CA PHE A 96 -18.78 -9.58 4.03
C PHE A 96 -19.62 -10.11 5.20
N ASN A 97 -19.08 -10.19 6.41
CA ASN A 97 -19.75 -10.86 7.53
C ASN A 97 -20.21 -9.90 8.63
N ASP A 98 -19.69 -8.68 8.66
CA ASP A 98 -20.04 -7.69 9.66
C ASP A 98 -21.21 -6.82 9.20
N GLN A 99 -22.41 -7.08 9.74
CA GLN A 99 -23.59 -6.28 9.42
C GLN A 99 -23.54 -4.90 10.07
N GLU A 100 -22.89 -4.76 11.23
CA GLU A 100 -22.77 -3.49 11.95
C GLU A 100 -22.04 -2.45 11.09
N VAL A 101 -20.93 -2.86 10.46
CA VAL A 101 -20.18 -2.02 9.52
C VAL A 101 -21.02 -1.68 8.28
N LYS A 102 -21.75 -2.65 7.71
CA LYS A 102 -22.54 -2.42 6.48
C LYS A 102 -23.71 -1.45 6.67
N ASP A 103 -24.31 -1.46 7.85
CA ASP A 103 -25.49 -0.68 8.16
C ASP A 103 -25.14 0.72 8.69
N MET A 104 -23.85 1.06 8.82
CA MET A 104 -23.38 2.36 9.32
C MET A 104 -23.90 3.54 8.48
N ASP A 105 -24.60 4.44 9.17
CA ASP A 105 -25.04 5.71 8.59
C ASP A 105 -23.86 6.71 8.42
N LEU A 106 -24.17 7.95 8.02
CA LEU A 106 -23.14 8.97 7.80
C LEU A 106 -22.36 9.31 9.08
N GLU A 107 -23.04 9.43 10.23
CA GLU A 107 -22.35 9.76 11.49
C GLU A 107 -21.52 8.57 11.98
N GLU A 108 -22.02 7.35 11.84
CA GLU A 108 -21.29 6.14 12.22
C GLU A 108 -20.07 5.91 11.33
N ARG A 109 -20.17 6.18 10.02
CA ARG A 109 -18.98 6.11 9.14
C ARG A 109 -17.91 7.13 9.51
N LEU A 110 -18.30 8.27 10.09
CA LEU A 110 -17.39 9.34 10.43
C LEU A 110 -16.84 9.22 11.86
N TRP A 111 -17.65 8.92 12.86
CA TRP A 111 -17.27 8.92 14.28
C TRP A 111 -17.47 7.58 14.97
N GLY A 112 -18.19 6.66 14.33
CA GLY A 112 -18.48 5.34 14.87
C GLY A 112 -17.24 4.49 15.01
N TYR A 113 -17.35 3.50 15.89
CA TYR A 113 -16.35 2.51 16.19
C TYR A 113 -16.95 1.11 15.96
N ASP A 114 -16.24 0.29 15.21
CA ASP A 114 -16.45 -1.16 15.19
C ASP A 114 -15.14 -1.87 15.57
N GLY A 115 -15.25 -2.92 16.39
CA GLY A 115 -14.09 -3.61 16.93
C GLY A 115 -13.30 -4.37 15.86
N ALA A 116 -13.98 -4.98 14.87
CA ALA A 116 -13.31 -5.70 13.80
C ALA A 116 -12.62 -4.74 12.81
N ALA A 117 -13.27 -3.62 12.47
CA ALA A 117 -12.67 -2.55 11.67
C ALA A 117 -11.47 -1.90 12.39
N ALA A 118 -11.57 -1.69 13.71
CA ALA A 118 -10.45 -1.19 14.52
C ALA A 118 -9.30 -2.20 14.62
N MET A 119 -9.58 -3.50 14.68
CA MET A 119 -8.56 -4.55 14.62
C MET A 119 -7.81 -4.53 13.28
N ILE A 120 -8.54 -4.43 12.15
CA ILE A 120 -7.92 -4.28 10.82
C ILE A 120 -7.06 -3.01 10.76
N GLN A 121 -7.56 -1.91 11.30
CA GLN A 121 -6.81 -0.65 11.41
C GLN A 121 -5.51 -0.81 12.20
N ALA A 122 -5.55 -1.51 13.35
CA ALA A 122 -4.37 -1.72 14.18
C ALA A 122 -3.36 -2.68 13.56
N CYS A 123 -3.83 -3.73 12.90
CA CYS A 123 -2.97 -4.63 12.13
C CYS A 123 -2.26 -3.88 10.99
N ALA A 124 -2.99 -3.03 10.26
CA ALA A 124 -2.43 -2.17 9.22
C ALA A 124 -1.43 -1.16 9.81
N ALA A 125 -1.76 -0.48 10.92
CA ALA A 125 -0.85 0.45 11.59
C ALA A 125 0.45 -0.24 12.04
N GLY A 126 0.37 -1.47 12.57
CA GLY A 126 1.56 -2.26 12.94
C GLY A 126 2.45 -2.58 11.74
N TYR A 127 1.87 -2.95 10.60
CA TYR A 127 2.62 -3.12 9.35
C TYR A 127 3.24 -1.80 8.86
N PHE A 128 2.47 -0.72 8.76
CA PHE A 128 2.97 0.54 8.23
C PHE A 128 3.97 1.22 9.17
N LEU A 129 3.94 0.92 10.47
CA LEU A 129 5.00 1.30 11.40
C LEU A 129 6.31 0.59 11.06
N TRP A 130 6.26 -0.72 10.84
CA TRP A 130 7.41 -1.49 10.39
C TRP A 130 7.90 -1.00 9.02
N ASP A 131 7.00 -0.80 8.06
CA ASP A 131 7.32 -0.32 6.71
C ASP A 131 7.97 1.07 6.75
N LEU A 132 7.46 1.99 7.58
CA LEU A 132 8.08 3.30 7.77
C LEU A 132 9.50 3.18 8.33
N ILE A 133 9.73 2.34 9.34
CA ILE A 133 11.08 2.12 9.89
C ILE A 133 12.02 1.58 8.83
N MET A 134 11.59 0.58 8.05
CA MET A 134 12.40 -0.05 7.01
C MET A 134 12.70 0.89 5.86
N THR A 135 11.68 1.60 5.36
CA THR A 135 11.83 2.54 4.24
C THR A 135 12.62 3.79 4.63
N ALA A 136 12.38 4.37 5.81
CA ALA A 136 13.12 5.53 6.31
C ALA A 136 14.59 5.21 6.59
N SER A 137 14.89 4.01 7.09
CA SER A 137 16.28 3.58 7.32
C SER A 137 17.02 3.27 6.01
N ASN A 138 16.30 3.04 4.91
CA ASN A 138 16.86 2.59 3.63
C ASN A 138 16.30 3.40 2.44
N VAL A 139 16.11 4.72 2.60
CA VAL A 139 15.51 5.59 1.56
C VAL A 139 16.27 5.54 0.24
N ARG A 140 17.59 5.33 0.28
CA ARG A 140 18.42 5.19 -0.93
C ARG A 140 18.08 3.93 -1.73
N VAL A 141 17.49 2.93 -1.09
CA VAL A 141 17.09 1.65 -1.70
C VAL A 141 15.66 1.73 -2.24
N PHE A 142 14.72 2.22 -1.41
CA PHE A 142 13.28 2.21 -1.75
C PHE A 142 12.79 3.48 -2.44
N GLY A 143 13.53 4.58 -2.30
CA GLY A 143 13.18 5.89 -2.87
C GLY A 143 12.14 6.67 -2.06
N VAL A 144 12.03 7.95 -2.40
CA VAL A 144 11.18 8.92 -1.69
C VAL A 144 9.67 8.65 -1.87
N GLY A 145 9.27 8.04 -2.98
CA GLY A 145 7.86 7.70 -3.22
C GLY A 145 7.34 6.64 -2.24
N MET A 146 8.15 5.62 -1.95
CA MET A 146 7.82 4.60 -0.95
C MET A 146 7.85 5.16 0.47
N LEU A 147 8.78 6.08 0.78
CA LEU A 147 8.78 6.77 2.07
C LEU A 147 7.50 7.60 2.26
N ALA A 148 7.08 8.37 1.25
CA ALA A 148 5.85 9.15 1.30
C ALA A 148 4.63 8.24 1.49
N HIS A 149 4.60 7.08 0.80
CA HIS A 149 3.59 6.06 1.01
C HIS A 149 3.54 5.59 2.46
N ALA A 150 4.67 5.15 3.04
CA ALA A 150 4.74 4.64 4.40
C ALA A 150 4.30 5.67 5.45
N ILE A 151 4.72 6.93 5.29
CA ILE A 151 4.30 8.04 6.17
C ILE A 151 2.79 8.26 6.09
N CYS A 152 2.24 8.43 4.88
CA CYS A 152 0.82 8.71 4.70
C CYS A 152 -0.06 7.53 5.14
N ALA A 153 0.36 6.29 4.84
CA ALA A 153 -0.36 5.09 5.24
C ALA A 153 -0.39 4.94 6.76
N LEU A 154 0.76 5.06 7.45
CA LEU A 154 0.78 5.02 8.91
C LEU A 154 -0.07 6.14 9.51
N LEU A 155 -0.01 7.35 8.94
CA LEU A 155 -0.79 8.49 9.42
C LEU A 155 -2.29 8.19 9.38
N VAL A 156 -2.83 7.77 8.23
CA VAL A 156 -4.29 7.56 8.08
C VAL A 156 -4.80 6.45 9.00
N TYR A 157 -4.04 5.38 9.19
CA TYR A 157 -4.41 4.29 10.10
C TYR A 157 -4.22 4.66 11.58
N SER A 158 -3.30 5.58 11.90
CA SER A 158 -3.08 6.03 13.29
C SER A 158 -4.13 7.04 13.74
N ILE A 159 -4.55 7.97 12.87
CA ILE A 159 -5.54 8.97 13.29
C ILE A 159 -6.95 8.38 13.41
N GLY A 160 -7.20 7.20 12.82
CA GLY A 160 -8.44 6.44 13.03
C GLY A 160 -8.61 5.89 14.45
N PHE A 161 -7.62 6.02 15.34
CA PHE A 161 -7.82 5.75 16.77
C PHE A 161 -8.57 6.87 17.51
N ARG A 162 -8.83 7.99 16.82
CA ARG A 162 -9.86 8.96 17.18
C ARG A 162 -11.24 8.37 16.79
N PRO A 163 -12.34 8.90 17.32
CA PRO A 163 -13.66 8.74 16.69
C PRO A 163 -13.61 9.45 15.33
N PHE A 164 -13.00 8.82 14.33
CA PHE A 164 -12.69 9.41 13.03
C PHE A 164 -12.47 8.30 11.99
N VAL A 165 -13.38 8.16 11.05
CA VAL A 165 -13.30 7.34 9.83
C VAL A 165 -12.89 5.87 10.03
N ASN A 166 -13.17 5.29 11.20
CA ASN A 166 -12.83 3.89 11.50
C ASN A 166 -13.46 2.91 10.49
N TYR A 167 -14.69 3.18 10.04
CA TYR A 167 -15.38 2.46 8.97
C TYR A 167 -14.53 2.27 7.69
N TYR A 168 -13.70 3.25 7.36
CA TYR A 168 -12.92 3.23 6.13
C TYR A 168 -11.66 2.37 6.22
N SER A 169 -11.29 1.85 7.40
CA SER A 169 -10.08 1.04 7.59
C SER A 169 -10.06 -0.20 6.69
N CYS A 170 -11.13 -0.99 6.71
CA CYS A 170 -11.34 -2.17 5.88
C CYS A 170 -11.44 -1.82 4.40
N ASN A 171 -11.98 -0.66 4.06
CA ASN A 171 -12.16 -0.22 2.68
C ASN A 171 -10.83 0.18 2.03
N PHE A 172 -9.99 0.95 2.72
CA PHE A 172 -8.70 1.40 2.20
C PHE A 172 -7.63 0.32 2.21
N ILE A 173 -7.70 -0.66 3.12
CA ILE A 173 -6.67 -1.71 3.16
C ILE A 173 -6.74 -2.63 1.95
N LEU A 174 -7.90 -2.69 1.28
CA LEU A 174 -8.08 -3.41 0.01
C LEU A 174 -7.24 -2.87 -1.14
N TRP A 175 -6.59 -1.70 -0.99
CA TRP A 175 -5.60 -1.23 -1.96
C TRP A 175 -4.42 -2.20 -2.08
N GLU A 176 -4.14 -2.95 -1.01
CA GLU A 176 -3.09 -3.95 -1.00
C GLU A 176 -3.47 -5.25 -1.73
N LEU A 177 -4.70 -5.38 -2.26
CA LEU A 177 -5.16 -6.62 -2.90
C LEU A 177 -4.37 -6.97 -4.17
N SER A 178 -3.74 -5.98 -4.82
CA SER A 178 -2.84 -6.21 -5.96
C SER A 178 -1.41 -6.61 -5.55
N SER A 179 -1.01 -6.33 -4.31
CA SER A 179 0.36 -6.51 -3.81
C SER A 179 0.83 -7.98 -3.78
N PRO A 180 0.00 -9.01 -3.51
CA PRO A 180 0.44 -10.40 -3.65
C PRO A 180 0.90 -10.73 -5.07
N PHE A 181 0.14 -10.28 -6.07
CA PHE A 181 0.47 -10.50 -7.49
C PHE A 181 1.70 -9.69 -7.92
N LEU A 182 1.88 -8.51 -7.35
CA LEU A 182 3.09 -7.71 -7.57
C LEU A 182 4.33 -8.46 -7.10
N ASN A 183 4.30 -8.96 -5.86
CA ASN A 183 5.42 -9.72 -5.28
C ASN A 183 5.71 -11.00 -6.08
N ILE A 184 4.68 -11.76 -6.50
CA ILE A 184 4.87 -12.93 -7.38
C ILE A 184 5.55 -12.52 -8.69
N HIS A 185 5.11 -11.41 -9.30
CA HIS A 185 5.70 -10.92 -10.55
C HIS A 185 7.17 -10.54 -10.37
N TRP A 186 7.49 -9.88 -9.25
CA TRP A 186 8.84 -9.48 -8.88
C TRP A 186 9.74 -10.69 -8.64
N PHE A 187 9.28 -11.70 -7.90
CA PHE A 187 10.06 -12.93 -7.69
C PHE A 187 10.33 -13.66 -8.99
N CYS A 188 9.37 -13.70 -9.93
CA CYS A 188 9.62 -14.26 -11.26
C CYS A 188 10.80 -13.56 -11.96
N ASP A 189 10.90 -12.23 -11.86
CA ASP A 189 12.03 -11.47 -12.43
C ASP A 189 13.36 -11.73 -11.72
N LYS A 190 13.35 -11.82 -10.38
CA LYS A 190 14.58 -12.04 -9.62
C LYS A 190 15.11 -13.46 -9.77
N LEU A 191 14.22 -14.45 -9.93
CA LEU A 191 14.55 -15.87 -10.14
C LEU A 191 14.93 -16.22 -11.58
N GLY A 192 14.84 -15.27 -12.53
CA GLY A 192 15.15 -15.52 -13.94
C GLY A 192 14.04 -16.25 -14.70
N ALA A 193 12.82 -16.28 -14.16
CA ALA A 193 11.62 -16.80 -14.81
C ALA A 193 10.93 -15.74 -15.68
N THR A 194 11.63 -14.66 -16.06
CA THR A 194 11.07 -13.57 -16.86
C THR A 194 10.58 -14.06 -18.21
N GLY A 195 9.34 -13.72 -18.58
CA GLY A 195 8.70 -14.15 -19.84
C GLY A 195 8.10 -15.56 -19.79
N GLY A 196 8.17 -16.27 -18.67
CA GLY A 196 7.50 -17.55 -18.48
C GLY A 196 5.97 -17.42 -18.40
N LYS A 197 5.25 -18.55 -18.59
CA LYS A 197 3.78 -18.60 -18.52
C LYS A 197 3.23 -18.11 -17.18
N VAL A 198 3.87 -18.49 -16.07
CA VAL A 198 3.48 -18.06 -14.71
C VAL A 198 3.53 -16.55 -14.59
N GLN A 199 4.62 -15.92 -15.02
CA GLN A 199 4.75 -14.47 -14.96
C GLN A 199 3.75 -13.75 -15.86
N LEU A 200 3.44 -14.32 -17.04
CA LEU A 200 2.45 -13.76 -17.97
C LEU A 200 1.04 -13.75 -17.37
N TYR A 201 0.54 -14.90 -16.90
CA TYR A 201 -0.78 -14.99 -16.29
C TYR A 201 -0.88 -14.13 -15.03
N ASN A 202 0.13 -14.20 -14.17
CA ASN A 202 0.22 -13.34 -13.00
C ASN A 202 0.26 -11.84 -13.38
N GLY A 203 0.92 -11.48 -14.48
CA GLY A 203 0.93 -10.12 -15.00
C GLY A 203 -0.47 -9.60 -15.37
N PHE A 204 -1.29 -10.42 -16.02
CA PHE A 204 -2.68 -10.05 -16.31
C PHE A 204 -3.51 -9.85 -15.03
N ILE A 205 -3.35 -10.77 -14.06
CA ILE A 205 -4.05 -10.67 -12.77
C ILE A 205 -3.57 -9.42 -12.01
N LEU A 206 -2.27 -9.15 -11.99
CA LEU A 206 -1.68 -7.96 -11.38
C LEU A 206 -2.27 -6.67 -11.96
N ILE A 207 -2.29 -6.52 -13.29
CA ILE A 207 -2.83 -5.30 -13.92
C ILE A 207 -4.33 -5.15 -13.60
N GLY A 208 -5.10 -6.24 -13.74
CA GLY A 208 -6.53 -6.22 -13.48
C GLY A 208 -6.85 -5.89 -12.03
N THR A 209 -6.17 -6.53 -11.08
CA THR A 209 -6.36 -6.27 -9.64
C THR A 209 -5.87 -4.88 -9.25
N PHE A 210 -4.72 -4.43 -9.74
CA PHE A 210 -4.21 -3.08 -9.46
C PHE A 210 -5.20 -2.01 -9.94
N PHE A 211 -5.70 -2.13 -11.18
CA PHE A 211 -6.68 -1.20 -11.71
C PHE A 211 -7.98 -1.22 -10.88
N SER A 212 -8.52 -2.41 -10.56
CA SER A 212 -9.79 -2.51 -9.84
C SER A 212 -9.70 -2.03 -8.40
N CYS A 213 -8.71 -2.49 -7.62
CA CYS A 213 -8.65 -2.18 -6.19
C CYS A 213 -8.06 -0.79 -5.90
N ARG A 214 -7.03 -0.35 -6.63
CA ARG A 214 -6.35 0.92 -6.37
C ARG A 214 -6.98 2.09 -7.11
N LEU A 215 -7.29 1.94 -8.40
CA LEU A 215 -7.76 3.05 -9.23
C LEU A 215 -9.28 3.21 -9.20
N VAL A 216 -10.04 2.11 -9.21
CA VAL A 216 -11.52 2.20 -9.17
C VAL A 216 -12.01 2.24 -7.72
N TRP A 217 -11.87 1.14 -6.99
CA TRP A 217 -12.34 1.02 -5.61
C TRP A 217 -11.71 2.08 -4.70
N GLY A 218 -10.40 2.29 -4.82
CA GLY A 218 -9.68 3.27 -4.02
C GLY A 218 -10.10 4.71 -4.26
N THR A 219 -10.24 5.12 -5.53
CA THR A 219 -10.71 6.48 -5.86
C THR A 219 -12.15 6.68 -5.39
N LEU A 220 -13.02 5.68 -5.55
CA LEU A 220 -14.41 5.76 -5.07
C LEU A 220 -14.45 5.95 -3.55
N ASN A 221 -13.73 5.14 -2.79
CA ASN A 221 -13.67 5.27 -1.33
C ASN A 221 -13.03 6.60 -0.89
N SER A 222 -12.06 7.10 -1.64
CA SER A 222 -11.45 8.42 -1.42
C SER A 222 -12.46 9.56 -1.61
N TYR A 223 -13.32 9.46 -2.62
CA TYR A 223 -14.44 10.39 -2.79
C TYR A 223 -15.43 10.30 -1.64
N TRP A 224 -15.85 9.09 -1.23
CA TRP A 224 -16.81 8.90 -0.14
C TRP A 224 -16.29 9.43 1.19
N VAL A 225 -15.06 9.10 1.58
CA VAL A 225 -14.49 9.58 2.84
C VAL A 225 -14.31 11.10 2.82
N ALA A 226 -13.91 11.68 1.68
CA ALA A 226 -13.81 13.14 1.55
C ALA A 226 -15.19 13.80 1.69
N LYS A 227 -16.23 13.23 1.09
CA LYS A 227 -17.61 13.70 1.25
C LYS A 227 -18.07 13.65 2.71
N ASP A 228 -17.84 12.53 3.39
CA ASP A 228 -18.25 12.35 4.79
C ASP A 228 -17.46 13.28 5.73
N ILE A 229 -16.15 13.45 5.52
CA ILE A 229 -15.30 14.41 6.26
C ILE A 229 -15.80 15.85 6.06
N LEU A 230 -16.14 16.24 4.83
CA LEU A 230 -16.64 17.58 4.54
C LEU A 230 -18.03 17.81 5.14
N ALA A 231 -18.89 16.78 5.17
CA ALA A 231 -20.21 16.85 5.80
C ALA A 231 -20.10 17.01 7.33
N GLY A 232 -19.10 16.41 7.96
CA GLY A 232 -18.87 16.51 9.40
C GLY A 232 -17.92 17.64 9.83
N LEU A 233 -17.47 18.49 8.91
CA LEU A 233 -16.52 19.56 9.19
C LEU A 233 -17.09 20.53 10.23
N ASN A 234 -16.47 20.58 11.40
CA ASN A 234 -16.94 21.32 12.58
C ASN A 234 -18.39 20.99 13.03
N ALA A 235 -18.97 19.89 12.55
CA ALA A 235 -20.26 19.41 13.00
C ALA A 235 -20.13 18.75 14.39
N THR A 236 -21.15 18.93 15.22
CA THR A 236 -21.27 18.24 16.50
C THR A 236 -22.10 16.96 16.30
N PRO A 237 -21.62 15.78 16.71
CA PRO A 237 -22.36 14.52 16.57
C PRO A 237 -23.74 14.59 17.22
N THR A 238 -24.74 13.96 16.60
CA THR A 238 -26.14 14.02 17.05
C THR A 238 -26.33 13.40 18.44
N VAL A 239 -25.49 12.44 18.82
CA VAL A 239 -25.47 11.88 20.19
C VAL A 239 -25.23 12.98 21.24
N ILE A 240 -24.31 13.90 20.98
CA ILE A 240 -23.96 14.97 21.92
C ILE A 240 -25.07 16.02 22.00
N THR A 241 -25.64 16.40 20.85
CA THR A 241 -26.75 17.36 20.82
C THR A 241 -28.00 16.78 21.50
N ALA A 242 -28.28 15.50 21.31
CA ALA A 242 -29.38 14.80 21.99
C ALA A 242 -29.19 14.71 23.50
N LEU A 243 -27.95 14.48 23.97
CA LEU A 243 -27.64 14.48 25.40
C LEU A 243 -27.77 15.87 26.02
N ALA A 244 -27.35 16.93 25.32
CA ALA A 244 -27.52 18.31 25.76
C ALA A 244 -29.00 18.77 25.75
N ALA A 245 -29.79 18.27 24.80
CA ALA A 245 -31.22 18.57 24.68
C ALA A 245 -32.11 17.85 25.70
N LYS A 246 -31.53 17.13 26.67
CA LYS A 246 -32.24 16.49 27.82
C LYS A 246 -32.86 17.48 28.81
N GLU A 247 -33.27 18.65 28.34
CA GLU A 247 -34.37 19.45 28.89
C GLU A 247 -35.46 19.62 27.81
N GLY A 248 -36.17 18.53 27.45
CA GLY A 248 -37.50 18.62 26.84
C GLY A 248 -37.67 18.31 25.35
N ALA A 249 -36.62 18.00 24.57
CA ALA A 249 -36.76 17.60 23.16
C ALA A 249 -36.49 16.10 22.97
N GLY A 250 -37.53 15.34 22.60
CA GLY A 250 -37.45 13.89 22.35
C GLY A 250 -36.69 13.52 21.08
N VAL A 251 -35.37 13.71 21.06
CA VAL A 251 -34.50 13.24 19.98
C VAL A 251 -34.40 11.71 20.06
N VAL A 252 -34.98 11.01 19.08
CA VAL A 252 -34.87 9.56 18.95
C VAL A 252 -33.60 9.25 18.16
N LEU A 253 -32.61 8.66 18.84
CA LEU A 253 -31.37 8.20 18.21
C LEU A 253 -31.54 6.79 17.62
N PRO A 254 -30.80 6.44 16.55
CA PRO A 254 -30.70 5.07 16.09
C PRO A 254 -30.23 4.14 17.22
N ALA A 255 -30.80 2.93 17.28
CA ALA A 255 -30.46 1.96 18.32
C ALA A 255 -28.98 1.53 18.27
N SER A 256 -28.38 1.53 17.07
CA SER A 256 -26.97 1.17 16.82
C SER A 256 -25.98 2.11 17.51
N TYR A 257 -26.36 3.37 17.76
CA TYR A 257 -25.49 4.37 18.38
C TYR A 257 -25.07 3.99 19.80
N ALA A 258 -25.86 3.14 20.47
CA ALA A 258 -25.50 2.61 21.79
C ALA A 258 -24.25 1.71 21.76
N GLN A 259 -23.90 1.17 20.59
CA GLN A 259 -22.73 0.31 20.39
C GLN A 259 -21.63 1.00 19.57
N THR A 260 -22.01 1.76 18.55
CA THR A 260 -21.05 2.33 17.58
C THR A 260 -20.50 3.67 18.01
N MET A 261 -21.27 4.51 18.71
CA MET A 261 -20.88 5.90 19.04
C MET A 261 -20.29 6.05 20.45
N ILE A 262 -19.81 4.97 21.06
CA ILE A 262 -19.41 4.91 22.48
C ILE A 262 -18.15 5.72 22.85
N TYR A 263 -17.32 6.10 21.87
CA TYR A 263 -16.12 6.93 22.08
C TYR A 263 -16.33 8.40 21.73
N VAL A 264 -17.54 8.76 21.28
CA VAL A 264 -17.92 10.15 21.01
C VAL A 264 -18.08 10.89 22.33
N ASN A 265 -17.51 12.09 22.42
CA ASN A 265 -17.60 12.98 23.57
C ASN A 265 -17.80 14.43 23.12
N GLU A 266 -17.94 15.36 24.07
CA GLU A 266 -18.21 16.77 23.81
C GLU A 266 -17.14 17.46 22.93
N ASN A 267 -15.91 16.94 22.91
CA ASN A 267 -14.82 17.46 22.08
C ASN A 267 -14.73 16.76 20.71
N THR A 268 -15.56 15.75 20.45
CA THR A 268 -15.57 15.03 19.17
C THR A 268 -16.16 15.93 18.08
N THR A 269 -15.29 16.39 17.19
CA THR A 269 -15.62 17.12 15.98
C THR A 269 -14.60 16.74 14.91
N VAL A 270 -14.86 17.10 13.64
CA VAL A 270 -13.82 17.06 12.60
C VAL A 270 -13.26 18.47 12.41
N PRO A 271 -12.15 18.83 13.08
CA PRO A 271 -11.54 20.14 12.89
C PRO A 271 -10.86 20.23 11.53
N LEU A 272 -10.74 21.44 11.00
CA LEU A 272 -10.17 21.70 9.68
C LEU A 272 -8.76 21.11 9.50
N TRP A 273 -7.91 21.16 10.54
CA TRP A 273 -6.57 20.59 10.46
C TRP A 273 -6.61 19.07 10.27
N LEU A 274 -7.51 18.36 10.94
CA LEU A 274 -7.64 16.90 10.87
C LEU A 274 -8.13 16.50 9.48
N ALA A 275 -9.16 17.19 8.98
CA ALA A 275 -9.65 17.03 7.62
C ALA A 275 -8.54 17.29 6.60
N SER A 276 -7.81 18.39 6.74
CA SER A 276 -6.74 18.78 5.81
C SER A 276 -5.61 17.76 5.76
N VAL A 277 -5.15 17.30 6.91
CA VAL A 277 -4.06 16.30 7.00
C VAL A 277 -4.51 14.95 6.41
N TYR A 278 -5.71 14.48 6.73
CA TYR A 278 -6.21 13.21 6.20
C TYR A 278 -6.44 13.28 4.69
N ILE A 279 -7.09 14.33 4.19
CA ILE A 279 -7.33 14.52 2.75
C ILE A 279 -6.00 14.64 2.00
N ALA A 280 -5.01 15.36 2.53
CA ALA A 280 -3.68 15.46 1.91
C ALA A 280 -2.95 14.12 1.83
N ALA A 281 -3.00 13.33 2.92
CA ALA A 281 -2.42 11.99 2.95
C ALA A 281 -3.12 11.06 1.94
N ASN A 282 -4.45 11.07 1.92
CA ASN A 282 -5.25 10.28 0.98
C ASN A 282 -4.98 10.69 -0.48
N LEU A 283 -4.85 11.99 -0.77
CA LEU A 283 -4.52 12.49 -2.11
C LEU A 283 -3.12 12.03 -2.55
N THR A 284 -2.15 12.02 -1.63
CA THR A 284 -0.78 11.54 -1.90
C THR A 284 -0.80 10.06 -2.21
N LEU A 285 -1.48 9.24 -1.40
CA LEU A 285 -1.61 7.80 -1.61
C LEU A 285 -2.31 7.48 -2.95
N ASN A 286 -3.38 8.19 -3.30
CA ASN A 286 -4.02 8.06 -4.62
C ASN A 286 -3.07 8.44 -5.76
N SER A 287 -2.38 9.58 -5.64
CA SER A 287 -1.46 10.05 -6.68
C SER A 287 -0.33 9.04 -6.93
N LEU A 288 0.18 8.41 -5.87
CA LEU A 288 1.17 7.34 -5.97
C LEU A 288 0.60 6.10 -6.68
N ASN A 289 -0.65 5.71 -6.41
CA ASN A 289 -1.30 4.61 -7.15
C ASN A 289 -1.40 4.88 -8.65
N PHE A 290 -1.84 6.08 -9.04
CA PHE A 290 -1.89 6.47 -10.45
C PHE A 290 -0.48 6.46 -11.06
N TYR A 291 0.49 7.05 -10.38
CA TYR A 291 1.88 7.08 -10.82
C TYR A 291 2.46 5.67 -11.06
N TRP A 292 2.27 4.76 -10.10
CA TRP A 292 2.72 3.37 -10.21
C TRP A 292 2.01 2.61 -11.32
N PHE A 293 0.71 2.84 -11.51
CA PHE A 293 -0.02 2.25 -12.63
C PHE A 293 0.54 2.68 -13.98
N PHE A 294 0.78 3.98 -14.18
CA PHE A 294 1.38 4.48 -15.42
C PHE A 294 2.78 3.90 -15.64
N LYS A 295 3.60 3.81 -14.58
CA LYS A 295 4.89 3.12 -14.64
C LYS A 295 4.77 1.65 -15.06
N MET A 296 3.78 0.93 -14.53
CA MET A 296 3.53 -0.47 -14.89
C MET A 296 3.15 -0.58 -16.38
N ILE A 297 2.28 0.28 -16.89
CA ILE A 297 1.92 0.30 -18.32
C ILE A 297 3.12 0.66 -19.19
N ASP A 298 3.93 1.64 -18.82
CA ASP A 298 5.14 2.01 -19.56
C ASP A 298 6.17 0.88 -19.58
N ALA A 299 6.32 0.14 -18.47
CA ALA A 299 7.19 -1.02 -18.41
C ALA A 299 6.71 -2.13 -19.36
N ILE A 300 5.40 -2.32 -19.51
CA ILE A 300 4.80 -3.27 -20.45
C ILE A 300 5.03 -2.80 -21.89
N ARG A 301 4.74 -1.53 -22.22
CA ARG A 301 4.97 -0.95 -23.56
C ARG A 301 6.41 -1.13 -24.02
N LYS A 302 7.37 -0.83 -23.14
CA LYS A 302 8.81 -1.01 -23.40
C LYS A 302 9.21 -2.46 -23.69
N ARG A 303 8.40 -3.47 -23.32
CA ARG A 303 8.65 -4.87 -23.65
C ARG A 303 8.21 -5.24 -25.07
N PHE A 304 7.24 -4.51 -25.63
CA PHE A 304 6.72 -4.68 -26.99
C PHE A 304 7.44 -3.78 -28.02
N ASP A 305 7.96 -2.63 -27.58
CA ASP A 305 8.87 -1.81 -28.39
C ASP A 305 10.13 -2.64 -28.72
N THR A 306 10.11 -3.29 -29.88
CA THR A 306 11.19 -4.17 -30.30
C THR A 306 12.41 -3.32 -30.65
N PRO A 307 13.65 -3.73 -30.33
CA PRO A 307 14.85 -3.02 -30.81
C PRO A 307 14.85 -2.83 -32.34
N GLY A 308 14.18 -3.73 -33.07
CA GLY A 308 14.02 -3.68 -34.53
C GLY A 308 13.22 -2.48 -35.06
N GLU A 309 12.28 -1.90 -34.31
CA GLU A 309 11.58 -0.68 -34.75
C GLU A 309 12.44 0.56 -34.53
N LYS A 310 13.26 0.59 -33.47
CA LYS A 310 14.24 1.66 -33.27
C LYS A 310 15.41 1.56 -34.24
N VAL A 311 15.82 0.35 -34.61
CA VAL A 311 16.82 0.12 -35.67
C VAL A 311 16.24 0.50 -37.03
N LYS A 312 15.01 0.09 -37.39
CA LYS A 312 14.36 0.50 -38.64
C LYS A 312 14.11 2.01 -38.71
N ALA A 313 13.67 2.65 -37.62
CA ALA A 313 13.48 4.09 -37.58
C ALA A 313 14.82 4.84 -37.70
N LYS A 314 15.89 4.31 -37.08
CA LYS A 314 17.24 4.88 -37.19
C LYS A 314 17.86 4.64 -38.57
N GLU A 315 17.62 3.48 -39.18
CA GLU A 315 18.00 3.15 -40.57
C GLU A 315 17.22 3.99 -41.58
N GLU A 316 15.93 4.28 -41.37
CA GLU A 316 15.15 5.19 -42.23
C GLU A 316 15.61 6.65 -42.12
N ILE A 317 16.02 7.09 -40.92
CA ILE A 317 16.60 8.42 -40.71
C ILE A 317 18.00 8.49 -41.35
N GLU A 318 18.85 7.49 -41.15
CA GLU A 318 20.18 7.41 -41.78
C GLU A 318 20.11 7.22 -43.30
N ALA A 319 19.09 6.53 -43.83
CA ALA A 319 18.86 6.38 -45.26
C ALA A 319 18.42 7.70 -45.91
N LYS A 320 17.59 8.50 -45.22
CA LYS A 320 17.22 9.87 -45.65
C LYS A 320 18.40 10.84 -45.60
N ASP A 321 19.30 10.68 -44.64
CA ASP A 321 20.51 11.51 -44.53
C ASP A 321 21.54 11.15 -45.64
N LYS A 322 21.70 9.85 -45.93
CA LYS A 322 22.58 9.35 -47.00
C LYS A 322 22.09 9.70 -48.42
N THR A 323 20.77 9.91 -48.62
CA THR A 323 20.27 10.40 -49.92
C THR A 323 20.64 11.86 -50.19
N SER A 324 21.04 12.64 -49.16
CA SER A 324 21.52 14.01 -49.32
C SER A 324 23.03 14.11 -49.59
N VAL A 325 23.81 13.06 -49.33
CA VAL A 325 25.29 13.10 -49.34
C VAL A 325 25.95 12.21 -50.41
N ALA A 326 25.21 11.36 -51.14
CA ALA A 326 25.79 10.49 -52.17
C ALA A 326 26.07 11.19 -53.52
N LYS A 327 26.98 12.17 -53.51
CA LYS A 327 27.91 12.46 -54.62
C LYS A 327 29.32 12.20 -54.11
N GLY A 328 29.84 10.98 -54.32
CA GLY A 328 31.27 10.70 -54.14
C GLY A 328 31.64 9.30 -53.66
N ALA A 329 32.25 8.52 -54.56
CA ALA A 329 33.32 7.53 -54.35
C ALA A 329 33.10 6.25 -53.47
N THR A 330 32.91 5.13 -54.17
CA THR A 330 33.63 3.83 -54.15
C THR A 330 34.17 3.14 -52.87
N THR A 331 33.84 1.83 -52.81
CA THR A 331 34.59 0.63 -52.37
C THR A 331 34.91 0.40 -50.89
N ALA A 332 34.35 -0.68 -50.30
CA ALA A 332 35.07 -1.92 -49.95
C ALA A 332 34.17 -2.90 -49.16
N LEU A 333 34.50 -4.19 -49.28
CA LEU A 333 33.86 -5.38 -48.72
C LEU A 333 34.15 -5.55 -47.22
N ASP A 334 33.21 -6.13 -46.47
CA ASP A 334 33.40 -7.32 -45.62
C ASP A 334 32.17 -7.60 -44.74
N GLY A 335 31.87 -8.88 -44.52
CA GLY A 335 31.00 -9.37 -43.44
C GLY A 335 31.58 -10.66 -42.87
N PRO A 336 30.88 -11.41 -42.00
CA PRO A 336 30.00 -11.02 -40.88
C PRO A 336 30.53 -11.60 -39.54
N THR A 337 30.02 -11.15 -38.39
CA THR A 337 30.12 -11.93 -37.13
C THR A 337 28.86 -11.70 -36.29
N THR A 338 28.02 -12.73 -36.22
CA THR A 338 26.79 -12.74 -35.41
C THR A 338 27.12 -13.25 -34.02
N GLU A 339 27.48 -12.34 -33.10
CA GLU A 339 27.50 -12.65 -31.67
C GLU A 339 26.07 -12.75 -31.13
N LEU A 340 25.73 -13.89 -30.54
CA LEU A 340 24.53 -14.10 -29.73
C LEU A 340 24.61 -13.21 -28.46
N LYS A 341 24.19 -11.95 -28.58
CA LYS A 341 24.03 -11.05 -27.44
C LYS A 341 22.93 -11.55 -26.50
N MET A 342 23.33 -12.08 -25.34
CA MET A 342 22.44 -12.26 -24.20
C MET A 342 21.77 -10.92 -23.86
N ARG A 343 20.44 -10.94 -23.77
CA ARG A 343 19.61 -9.75 -23.55
C ARG A 343 19.95 -9.12 -22.18
N PRO A 344 20.31 -7.83 -22.10
CA PRO A 344 20.64 -7.19 -20.83
C PRO A 344 19.42 -7.17 -19.89
N ARG A 345 19.66 -7.53 -18.62
CA ARG A 345 18.68 -7.47 -17.53
C ARG A 345 18.30 -6.01 -17.30
N ARG A 346 17.02 -5.62 -17.48
CA ARG A 346 16.53 -4.26 -17.23
C ARG A 346 15.55 -4.27 -16.04
N GLY A 347 15.66 -3.23 -15.20
CA GLY A 347 15.16 -3.12 -13.83
C GLY A 347 13.71 -3.54 -13.60
N THR A 348 13.46 -4.04 -12.39
CA THR A 348 12.16 -4.49 -11.90
C THR A 348 11.23 -3.33 -11.57
N LEU A 349 9.93 -3.62 -11.65
CA LEU A 349 8.88 -2.69 -12.04
C LEU A 349 8.56 -1.53 -11.09
N LEU A 350 8.90 -1.55 -9.80
CA LEU A 350 8.28 -0.61 -8.85
C LEU A 350 9.18 -0.04 -7.73
N ASP A 351 10.47 -0.35 -7.69
CA ASP A 351 11.29 -0.09 -6.48
C ASP A 351 12.25 1.11 -6.57
N GLY A 352 12.18 1.94 -7.62
CA GLY A 352 13.14 3.04 -7.76
C GLY A 352 14.60 2.59 -7.95
N GLU A 353 14.86 1.30 -8.19
CA GLU A 353 16.18 0.80 -8.59
C GLU A 353 16.58 1.41 -9.94
N GLU A 354 17.53 2.35 -9.94
CA GLU A 354 18.19 2.79 -11.16
C GLU A 354 18.99 1.63 -11.80
N PRO A 355 19.06 1.56 -13.14
CA PRO A 355 19.82 0.50 -13.81
C PRO A 355 21.32 0.69 -13.56
N GLU A 356 21.92 -0.25 -12.82
CA GLU A 356 23.36 -0.30 -12.57
C GLU A 356 24.12 -0.56 -13.89
N GLN A 357 25.10 0.29 -14.20
CA GLN A 357 26.01 0.07 -15.33
C GLN A 357 26.91 -1.13 -15.05
N PRO A 358 27.23 -1.96 -16.05
CA PRO A 358 28.13 -3.09 -15.86
C PRO A 358 29.52 -2.62 -15.41
N PRO A 359 30.25 -3.43 -14.63
CA PRO A 359 31.58 -3.08 -14.17
C PRO A 359 32.51 -2.80 -15.36
N PRO A 360 33.44 -1.84 -15.24
CA PRO A 360 34.43 -1.62 -16.29
C PRO A 360 35.23 -2.91 -16.48
N THR A 361 35.26 -3.38 -17.73
CA THR A 361 36.07 -4.52 -18.20
C THR A 361 37.56 -4.25 -18.04
#